data_AF-A0A381RHV7-F1
#
_entry.id   AF-A0A381RHV7-F1
#
_cell.length_a   1.000
_cell.length_b   1.000
_cell.length_c   1.000
_cell.angle_alpha   90.00
_cell.angle_beta   90.00
_cell.angle_gamma   90.00
#
_symmetry.space_group_name_H-M   'P 1'
#
loop_
_entity.id
_entity.type
_entity.pdbx_description
1 polymer ?
#
loop_
_entity_poly.entity_id
_entity_poly.type
_entity_poly.pdbx_seq_one_letter_code
_entity_poly.pdbx_strand_id
1 'polypeptide(L)'
;MSKNNNTFYNQFTIEEYYINKEPFYLPVADEIQLFEAAYNGQIPILLKGPTGTGKTRFVEYMAWKLSRPLTIVKNNQGKDPNAKNGIPLVTIACHEDLTASDLVGRYLLDAEGTRW
;
A
#
# COMPACT_ATOMS: atom_id res chain seq x y z
N MET A 1 -10.54 14.57 -32.81
CA MET A 1 -9.21 14.01 -33.10
C MET A 1 -8.73 13.28 -31.87
N SER A 2 -8.76 11.94 -31.89
CA SER A 2 -8.32 11.08 -30.79
C SER A 2 -6.80 11.13 -30.70
N LYS A 3 -6.24 11.74 -29.65
CA LYS A 3 -4.82 11.62 -29.33
C LYS A 3 -4.61 10.23 -28.71
N ASN A 4 -4.19 9.26 -29.52
CA ASN A 4 -3.68 8.00 -29.01
C ASN A 4 -2.31 8.26 -28.38
N ASN A 5 -2.29 8.61 -27.09
CA ASN A 5 -1.07 8.69 -26.31
C ASN A 5 -0.63 7.26 -25.97
N ASN A 6 0.15 6.66 -26.86
CA ASN A 6 0.77 5.36 -26.63
C ASN A 6 1.97 5.58 -25.67
N THR A 7 1.69 5.76 -24.38
CA THR A 7 2.74 5.88 -23.36
C THR A 7 3.50 4.55 -23.24
N PHE A 8 4.83 4.60 -23.31
CA PHE A 8 5.71 3.44 -23.21
C PHE A 8 5.84 2.86 -21.78
N TYR A 9 5.11 3.42 -20.82
CA TYR A 9 5.16 3.03 -19.41
C TYR A 9 3.76 3.02 -18.81
N ASN A 10 3.57 2.18 -17.81
CA ASN A 10 2.36 2.17 -16.99
C ASN A 10 2.55 3.14 -15.81
N GLN A 11 1.52 3.91 -15.52
CA GLN A 11 1.46 4.79 -14.35
C GLN A 11 0.20 4.42 -13.56
N PHE A 12 0.36 4.16 -12.28
CA PHE A 12 -0.73 3.83 -11.36
C PHE A 12 -0.71 4.82 -10.19
N THR A 13 -1.88 5.21 -9.69
CA THR A 13 -1.95 6.00 -8.46
C THR A 13 -1.76 5.07 -7.24
N ILE A 14 -1.02 5.52 -6.22
CA ILE A 14 -0.74 4.67 -5.04
C ILE A 14 -2.04 4.28 -4.34
N GLU A 15 -3.03 5.16 -4.40
CA GLU A 15 -4.38 5.02 -3.88
C GLU A 15 -5.16 3.86 -4.53
N GLU A 16 -4.66 3.26 -5.62
CA GLU A 16 -5.25 2.06 -6.22
C GLU A 16 -4.83 0.77 -5.52
N TYR A 17 -3.73 0.77 -4.75
CA TYR A 17 -3.16 -0.44 -4.14
C TYR A 17 -3.75 -0.77 -2.76
N TYR A 18 -5.07 -0.86 -2.63
CA TYR A 18 -5.72 -1.26 -1.37
C TYR A 18 -6.26 -2.68 -1.42
N ILE A 19 -6.23 -3.35 -0.26
CA ILE A 19 -6.74 -4.71 -0.11
C ILE A 19 -8.25 -4.65 0.09
N ASN A 20 -9.01 -5.03 -0.95
CA ASN A 20 -10.48 -4.97 -0.98
C ASN A 20 -11.17 -6.07 -0.15
N LYS A 21 -10.58 -7.27 -0.15
CA LYS A 21 -11.16 -8.47 0.46
C LYS A 21 -10.31 -8.88 1.64
N GLU A 22 -10.96 -9.27 2.73
CA GLU A 22 -10.31 -9.84 3.90
C GLU A 22 -9.36 -11.00 3.51
N PRO A 23 -8.05 -10.83 3.69
CA PRO A 23 -7.10 -11.93 3.54
C PRO A 23 -7.26 -12.88 4.72
N PHE A 24 -7.32 -14.18 4.44
CA PHE A 24 -7.28 -15.17 5.52
C PHE A 24 -5.93 -15.10 6.24
N TYR A 25 -5.97 -14.85 7.55
CA TYR A 25 -4.83 -14.85 8.46
C TYR A 25 -5.28 -15.39 9.83
N LEU A 26 -4.50 -16.27 10.44
CA LEU A 26 -4.76 -16.82 11.77
C LEU A 26 -3.70 -16.29 12.74
N PRO A 27 -4.09 -15.46 13.74
CA PRO A 27 -3.15 -14.97 14.74
C PRO A 27 -2.62 -16.10 15.62
N VAL A 28 -1.35 -16.01 15.97
CA VAL A 28 -0.66 -16.97 16.85
C VAL A 28 -0.49 -16.40 18.25
N ALA A 29 -0.24 -15.11 18.39
CA ALA A 29 -0.06 -14.42 19.65
C ALA A 29 -0.65 -12.99 19.59
N ASP A 30 0.09 -11.99 20.10
CA ASP A 30 -0.31 -10.59 20.22
C ASP A 30 0.20 -9.70 19.07
N GLU A 31 0.62 -10.29 17.95
CA GLU A 31 1.23 -9.56 16.83
C GLU A 31 0.31 -8.49 16.24
N ILE A 32 -1.00 -8.72 16.26
CA ILE A 32 -1.99 -7.75 15.78
C ILE A 32 -1.97 -6.50 16.65
N GLN A 33 -2.07 -6.67 17.97
CA GLN A 33 -2.10 -5.56 18.93
C GLN A 33 -0.79 -4.78 18.89
N LEU A 34 0.34 -5.49 18.81
CA LEU A 34 1.65 -4.86 18.73
C LEU A 34 1.82 -4.06 17.44
N PHE A 35 1.35 -4.60 16.31
CA PHE A 35 1.39 -3.90 15.02
C PHE A 35 0.47 -2.67 15.01
N GLU A 36 -0.73 -2.74 15.59
CA GLU A 36 -1.63 -1.59 15.75
C GLU A 36 -0.98 -0.48 16.59
N ALA A 37 -0.35 -0.84 17.71
CA ALA A 37 0.36 0.12 18.56
C ALA A 37 1.53 0.79 17.80
N ALA A 38 2.33 0.00 17.09
CA ALA A 38 3.43 0.51 16.27
C ALA A 38 2.94 1.39 15.11
N TYR A 39 1.85 1.02 14.44
CA TYR A 39 1.24 1.83 13.38
C TYR A 39 0.76 3.18 13.91
N ASN A 40 0.05 3.20 15.04
CA ASN A 40 -0.40 4.43 15.70
C ASN A 40 0.77 5.32 16.16
N GLY A 41 1.89 4.71 16.55
CA GLY A 41 3.12 5.41 16.89
C GLY A 41 4.01 5.77 15.69
N GLN A 42 3.62 5.42 14.47
CA GLN A 42 4.43 5.55 13.25
C GLN A 42 5.83 4.93 13.39
N ILE A 43 5.92 3.80 14.10
CA ILE A 43 7.17 3.08 14.36
C ILE A 43 7.43 2.08 13.23
N PRO A 44 8.60 2.11 12.57
CA PRO A 44 8.98 1.10 11.58
C PRO A 44 9.05 -0.31 12.19
N ILE A 45 8.50 -1.30 11.47
CA ILE A 45 8.43 -2.69 11.93
C ILE A 45 9.29 -3.59 11.04
N LEU A 46 10.12 -4.42 11.67
CA LEU A 46 10.83 -5.52 11.02
C LEU A 46 10.18 -6.86 11.41
N LEU A 47 9.61 -7.57 10.44
CA LEU A 47 9.02 -8.89 10.65
C LEU A 47 10.08 -9.98 10.46
N LYS A 48 10.45 -10.66 11.54
CA LYS A 48 11.42 -11.77 11.53
C LYS A 48 10.72 -13.14 11.51
N GLY A 49 11.38 -14.13 10.93
CA GLY A 49 10.95 -15.53 10.96
C GLY A 49 11.34 -16.29 9.69
N PRO A 50 11.29 -17.64 9.68
CA PRO A 50 11.65 -18.45 8.52
C PRO A 50 10.71 -18.19 7.33
N THR A 51 11.10 -18.65 6.14
CA THR A 51 10.25 -18.57 4.95
C THR A 51 8.93 -19.33 5.17
N GLY A 52 7.85 -18.91 4.50
CA GLY A 52 6.56 -19.58 4.58
C GLY A 52 5.75 -19.40 5.88
N THR A 53 6.23 -18.61 6.85
CA THR A 53 5.53 -18.36 8.14
C THR A 53 4.40 -17.33 8.10
N GLY A 54 4.04 -16.83 6.92
CA GLY A 54 2.91 -15.92 6.76
C GLY A 54 3.18 -14.44 7.02
N LYS A 55 4.45 -13.99 7.10
CA LYS A 55 4.80 -12.56 7.28
C LYS A 55 4.14 -11.63 6.25
N THR A 56 4.20 -11.97 4.96
CA THR A 56 3.55 -11.19 3.90
C THR A 56 2.03 -11.16 4.09
N ARG A 57 1.43 -12.32 4.40
CA ARG A 57 -0.01 -12.44 4.63
C ARG A 57 -0.48 -11.65 5.85
N PHE A 58 0.35 -11.57 6.88
CA PHE A 58 0.11 -10.75 8.06
C PHE A 58 0.03 -9.27 7.71
N VAL A 59 0.97 -8.75 6.89
CA VAL A 59 0.95 -7.35 6.44
C VAL A 59 -0.28 -7.06 5.57
N GLU A 60 -0.64 -7.97 4.66
CA GLU A 60 -1.88 -7.86 3.88
C GLU A 60 -3.12 -7.76 4.78
N TYR A 61 -3.20 -8.63 5.80
CA TYR A 61 -4.29 -8.63 6.77
C TYR A 61 -4.32 -7.33 7.58
N MET A 62 -3.17 -6.84 8.06
CA MET A 62 -3.10 -5.60 8.82
C MET A 62 -3.46 -4.38 7.97
N ALA A 63 -2.99 -4.30 6.72
CA ALA A 63 -3.37 -3.23 5.80
C ALA A 63 -4.88 -3.17 5.59
N TRP A 64 -5.52 -4.34 5.35
CA TRP A 64 -6.97 -4.44 5.25
C TRP A 64 -7.68 -4.09 6.57
N LYS A 65 -7.17 -4.58 7.71
CA LYS A 65 -7.79 -4.38 9.04
C LYS A 65 -7.79 -2.90 9.43
N LEU A 66 -6.66 -2.23 9.24
CA LEU A 66 -6.46 -0.81 9.53
C LEU A 66 -7.21 0.10 8.53
N SER A 67 -7.53 -0.40 7.33
CA SER A 67 -8.34 0.31 6.33
C SER A 67 -9.82 0.40 6.68
N ARG A 68 -10.29 -0.37 7.67
CA ARG A 68 -11.69 -0.30 8.12
C ARG A 68 -11.92 1.05 8.80
N PRO A 69 -13.08 1.70 8.58
CA PRO A 69 -13.40 2.93 9.29
C PRO A 69 -13.42 2.63 10.79
N LEU A 70 -12.35 3.03 11.50
CA LEU A 70 -12.36 3.14 12.95
C LEU A 70 -13.61 3.96 13.29
N THR A 71 -14.44 3.43 14.16
CA THR A 71 -15.85 3.74 14.29
C THR A 71 -16.16 5.25 14.34
N ILE A 72 -17.21 5.61 13.62
CA ILE A 72 -17.88 6.90 13.52
C ILE A 72 -18.03 7.59 14.89
N VAL A 73 -17.36 8.75 15.07
CA VAL A 73 -18.00 9.97 15.59
C VAL A 73 -17.35 11.17 14.89
N LYS A 74 -17.77 11.49 13.66
CA LYS A 74 -17.76 12.88 13.19
C LYS A 74 -19.02 13.14 12.40
N ASN A 75 -19.74 14.15 12.87
CA ASN A 75 -21.05 14.59 12.46
C ASN A 75 -21.17 14.77 10.94
N ASN A 76 -22.39 14.53 10.46
CA ASN A 76 -22.86 14.79 9.10
C ASN A 76 -22.28 16.08 8.52
N GLN A 77 -21.35 15.96 7.59
CA GLN A 77 -21.10 16.96 6.55
C GLN A 77 -20.39 16.25 5.39
N GLY A 78 -21.17 15.94 4.35
CA GLY A 78 -20.72 15.61 2.99
C GLY A 78 -19.57 14.61 2.88
N LYS A 79 -19.76 13.35 3.27
CA LYS A 79 -18.82 12.28 2.94
C LYS A 79 -19.22 11.71 1.59
N ASP A 80 -18.43 12.01 0.57
CA ASP A 80 -18.59 11.52 -0.80
C ASP A 80 -18.76 9.98 -0.78
N PRO A 81 -19.87 9.40 -1.29
CA PRO A 81 -20.13 7.96 -1.23
C PRO A 81 -19.10 7.11 -2.02
N ASN A 82 -18.23 7.75 -2.81
CA ASN A 82 -17.13 7.11 -3.54
C ASN A 82 -15.75 7.24 -2.87
N ALA A 83 -15.64 7.87 -1.71
CA ALA A 83 -14.36 7.97 -0.99
C ALA A 83 -14.01 6.62 -0.33
N LYS A 84 -13.43 5.71 -1.12
CA LYS A 84 -12.81 4.47 -0.65
C LYS A 84 -11.52 4.80 0.11
N ASN A 85 -11.64 5.19 1.38
CA ASN A 85 -10.52 5.50 2.27
C ASN A 85 -9.86 4.22 2.81
N GLY A 86 -9.17 3.47 1.96
CA GLY A 86 -8.29 2.37 2.38
C GLY A 86 -6.85 2.84 2.59
N ILE A 87 -6.10 2.12 3.43
CA ILE A 87 -4.65 2.27 3.53
C ILE A 87 -4.03 1.50 2.35
N PRO A 88 -3.28 2.17 1.46
CA PRO A 88 -2.60 1.50 0.37
C PRO A 88 -1.45 0.63 0.91
N LEU A 89 -1.31 -0.57 0.35
CA LEU A 89 -0.23 -1.50 0.59
C LEU A 89 0.60 -1.67 -0.68
N VAL A 90 1.77 -1.02 -0.71
CA VAL A 90 2.76 -1.20 -1.77
C VAL A 90 3.75 -2.27 -1.33
N THR A 91 3.83 -3.37 -2.08
CA THR A 91 4.79 -4.46 -1.82
C THR A 91 5.88 -4.44 -2.88
N ILE A 92 7.13 -4.38 -2.44
CA ILE A 92 8.30 -4.43 -3.32
C ILE A 92 9.03 -5.74 -3.06
N ALA A 93 9.29 -6.51 -4.12
CA ALA A 93 10.12 -7.71 -4.06
C ALA A 93 11.58 -7.29 -4.20
N CYS A 94 12.34 -7.31 -3.11
CA CYS A 94 13.77 -6.98 -3.14
C CYS A 94 14.59 -8.13 -3.75
N HIS A 95 15.51 -7.79 -4.65
CA HIS A 95 16.50 -8.69 -5.25
C HIS A 95 17.83 -7.95 -5.43
N GLU A 96 18.87 -8.66 -5.87
CA GLU A 96 20.23 -8.13 -5.98
C GLU A 96 20.39 -7.00 -7.00
N ASP A 97 19.62 -7.02 -8.09
CA ASP A 97 19.61 -5.94 -9.08
C ASP A 97 18.68 -4.78 -8.74
N LEU A 98 18.01 -4.78 -7.58
CA LEU A 98 17.15 -3.67 -7.16
C LEU A 98 18.01 -2.49 -6.71
N THR A 99 17.85 -1.36 -7.37
CA THR A 99 18.61 -0.15 -7.06
C THR A 99 17.78 0.89 -6.31
N ALA A 100 18.45 1.86 -5.66
CA ALA A 100 17.75 2.96 -5.00
C ALA A 100 16.87 3.78 -5.97
N SER A 101 17.29 3.90 -7.23
CA SER A 101 16.53 4.61 -8.28
C SER A 101 15.18 3.95 -8.58
N ASP A 102 15.07 2.63 -8.41
CA ASP A 102 13.81 1.92 -8.61
C ASP A 102 12.77 2.25 -7.52
N LEU A 103 13.22 2.69 -6.34
CA LEU A 103 12.36 3.08 -5.21
C LEU A 103 12.02 4.57 -5.21
N VAL A 104 12.96 5.42 -5.62
CA VAL A 104 12.81 6.88 -5.57
C VAL A 104 12.13 7.43 -6.82
N GLY A 105 12.38 6.82 -7.98
CA GLY A 105 11.91 7.31 -9.28
C GLY A 105 13.06 7.68 -10.22
N ARG A 106 12.71 7.95 -11.48
CA ARG A 106 13.65 8.28 -12.57
C ARG A 106 13.01 9.20 -13.59
N TYR A 107 13.83 10.04 -14.22
CA TYR A 107 13.39 10.86 -15.34
C TYR A 107 12.95 9.99 -16.53
N LEU A 108 11.80 10.33 -17.11
CA LEU A 108 11.30 9.78 -18.36
C LEU A 108 11.52 10.77 -19.50
N LEU A 109 12.00 10.25 -20.63
CA LEU A 109 12.19 11.01 -21.86
C LEU A 109 10.97 10.85 -22.77
N ASP A 110 10.45 11.97 -23.23
CA ASP A 110 9.27 12.14 -24.07
C ASP A 110 9.67 13.01 -25.30
N ALA A 111 8.91 12.90 -26.40
CA ALA A 111 9.04 13.76 -27.57
C ALA A 111 8.90 15.26 -27.24
N GLU A 112 8.13 15.62 -26.21
CA GLU A 112 7.92 17.00 -25.76
C GLU A 112 8.93 17.44 -24.68
N GLY A 113 9.76 16.54 -24.14
CA GLY A 113 10.83 16.89 -23.21
C GLY A 113 11.15 15.82 -22.15
N THR A 114 11.85 16.25 -21.09
CA THR A 114 12.21 15.38 -19.95
C THR A 114 11.28 15.68 -18.78
N ARG A 115 10.67 14.64 -18.21
CA ARG A 115 9.82 14.75 -17.01
C ARG A 115 10.29 13.80 -15.91
N TRP A 116 10.06 14.14 -14.65
CA TRP A 116 10.22 13.22 -13.54
C TRP A 116 9.08 12.19 -13.53
#